data_AF-A0A929F4W4-F1
#
_entry.id   AF-A0A929F4W4-F1
#
_cell.length_a   1.000
_cell.length_b   1.000
_cell.length_c   1.000
_cell.angle_alpha   90.00
_cell.angle_beta   90.00
_cell.angle_gamma   90.00
#
_symmetry.space_group_name_H-M   'P 1'
#
loop_
_entity.id
_entity.type
_entity.pdbx_description
1 polymer ?
#
loop_
_entity_poly.entity_id
_entity_poly.type
_entity_poly.pdbx_seq_one_letter_code
_entity_poly.pdbx_strand_id
1 'polypeptide(L)'
;MRHIVAAILVLFISQLTAPALLAESLPNVIDKIRASVVGVGTTYPLRQPNIKGPPSSLTATGFVVGDGLHIITNAHVIPQKLDTDNLQTLAIFSGRGNSVRAHPAQVVKIDQEHDLALLEIQGEPLPALVLGGSASVREGQKVAFTGFPIGAVLG
;
A
#
# COMPACT_ATOMS: atom_id res chain seq x y z
N MET A 1 -47.80 -15.23 -34.63
CA MET A 1 -46.81 -16.16 -34.03
C MET A 1 -45.35 -15.77 -34.30
N ARG A 2 -44.91 -15.54 -35.55
CA ARG A 2 -43.50 -15.19 -35.87
C ARG A 2 -42.95 -13.94 -35.16
N HIS A 3 -43.76 -12.88 -35.02
CA HIS A 3 -43.35 -11.65 -34.33
C HIS A 3 -43.22 -11.79 -32.81
N ILE A 4 -44.01 -12.69 -32.20
CA ILE A 4 -43.96 -12.98 -30.76
C ILE A 4 -42.69 -13.79 -30.43
N VAL A 5 -42.35 -14.76 -31.29
CA VAL A 5 -41.11 -15.54 -31.16
C VAL A 5 -39.87 -14.66 -31.31
N ALA A 6 -39.88 -13.71 -32.27
CA ALA A 6 -38.78 -12.77 -32.46
C ALA A 6 -38.62 -11.81 -31.26
N ALA A 7 -39.72 -11.32 -30.69
CA ALA A 7 -39.68 -10.45 -29.52
C ALA A 7 -39.16 -11.17 -28.26
N ILE A 8 -39.55 -12.44 -28.06
CA ILE A 8 -39.06 -13.27 -26.95
C ILE A 8 -37.56 -13.58 -27.12
N LEU A 9 -37.10 -13.85 -28.35
CA LEU A 9 -35.69 -14.12 -28.64
C LEU A 9 -34.80 -12.89 -28.38
N VAL A 10 -35.26 -11.69 -28.77
CA VAL A 10 -34.54 -10.43 -28.51
C VAL A 10 -34.49 -10.12 -27.01
N LEU A 11 -35.57 -10.38 -26.27
CA LEU A 11 -35.58 -10.21 -24.81
C LEU A 11 -34.60 -11.18 -24.13
N PHE A 12 -34.54 -12.44 -24.59
CA PHE A 12 -33.60 -13.46 -24.06
C PHE A 12 -32.14 -13.11 -24.36
N ILE A 13 -31.83 -12.62 -25.56
CA ILE A 13 -30.47 -12.21 -25.94
C ILE A 13 -30.03 -10.98 -25.16
N SER A 14 -30.94 -10.04 -24.86
CA SER A 14 -30.63 -8.84 -24.07
C SER A 14 -30.29 -9.12 -22.59
N GLN A 15 -30.71 -10.28 -22.05
CA GLN A 15 -30.38 -10.69 -20.68
C GLN A 15 -29.06 -11.47 -20.59
N LEU A 16 -28.48 -11.91 -21.71
CA LEU A 16 -27.18 -12.60 -21.73
C LEU A 16 -25.98 -11.63 -21.69
N THR A 17 -26.21 -10.33 -21.91
CA THR A 17 -25.14 -9.31 -22.01
C THR A 17 -24.98 -8.45 -20.76
N ALA A 18 -25.65 -8.77 -19.64
CA ALA A 18 -25.33 -8.10 -18.38
C ALA A 18 -24.00 -8.66 -17.86
N PRO A 19 -22.90 -7.88 -17.82
CA PRO A 19 -21.71 -8.35 -17.15
C PRO A 19 -22.08 -8.53 -15.68
N ALA A 20 -22.06 -9.78 -15.21
CA ALA A 20 -22.08 -10.04 -13.78
C ALA A 20 -20.84 -9.31 -13.22
N LEU A 21 -21.06 -8.27 -12.42
CA LEU A 21 -20.00 -7.57 -11.70
C LEU A 21 -19.50 -8.54 -10.62
N LEU A 22 -18.71 -9.53 -11.02
CA LEU A 22 -18.12 -10.48 -10.09
C LEU A 22 -17.12 -9.71 -9.24
N ALA A 23 -17.28 -9.80 -7.93
CA ALA A 23 -16.29 -9.32 -7.00
C ALA A 23 -14.94 -9.95 -7.34
N GLU A 24 -13.93 -9.11 -7.53
CA GLU A 24 -12.59 -9.57 -7.85
C GLU A 24 -12.08 -10.51 -6.76
N SER A 25 -11.42 -11.60 -7.16
CA SER A 25 -10.87 -12.55 -6.20
C SER A 25 -9.76 -11.87 -5.37
N LEU A 26 -9.63 -12.25 -4.09
CA LEU A 26 -8.60 -11.68 -3.23
C LEU A 26 -7.18 -11.78 -3.82
N PRO A 27 -6.75 -12.88 -4.46
CA PRO A 27 -5.44 -12.93 -5.12
C PRO A 27 -5.24 -11.84 -6.17
N ASN A 28 -6.25 -11.59 -7.01
CA ASN A 28 -6.17 -10.56 -8.05
C ASN A 28 -6.13 -9.15 -7.43
N VAL A 29 -6.88 -8.93 -6.34
CA VAL A 29 -6.78 -7.68 -5.56
C VAL A 29 -5.36 -7.48 -5.04
N ILE A 30 -4.75 -8.52 -4.44
CA ILE A 30 -3.37 -8.47 -3.95
C ILE A 30 -2.39 -8.16 -5.08
N ASP A 31 -2.52 -8.79 -6.24
CA ASP A 31 -1.64 -8.53 -7.39
C ASP A 31 -1.72 -7.09 -7.90
N LYS A 32 -2.90 -6.46 -7.82
CA LYS A 32 -3.08 -5.05 -8.16
C LYS A 32 -2.48 -4.09 -7.13
N ILE A 33 -2.67 -4.37 -5.83
CA ILE A 33 -2.33 -3.39 -4.78
C ILE A 33 -0.90 -3.54 -4.25
N ARG A 34 -0.29 -4.72 -4.38
CA ARG A 34 1.00 -5.06 -3.72
C ARG A 34 2.14 -4.09 -4.01
N ALA A 35 2.19 -3.47 -5.19
CA ALA A 35 3.24 -2.51 -5.53
C ALA A 35 3.09 -1.16 -4.80
N SER A 36 1.90 -0.90 -4.26
CA SER A 36 1.57 0.31 -3.50
C SER A 36 1.71 0.11 -1.99
N VAL A 37 1.89 -1.14 -1.54
CA VAL A 37 2.11 -1.49 -0.12
C VAL A 37 3.62 -1.56 0.11
N VAL A 38 4.10 -0.77 1.05
CA VAL A 38 5.53 -0.51 1.24
C VAL A 38 5.96 -0.78 2.68
N GLY A 39 7.23 -1.14 2.85
CA GLY A 39 7.84 -1.24 4.17
C GLY A 39 8.21 0.15 4.68
N VAL A 40 8.06 0.37 5.99
CA VAL A 40 8.49 1.61 6.67
C VAL A 40 9.54 1.24 7.70
N GLY A 41 10.61 2.03 7.77
CA GLY A 41 11.61 1.87 8.82
C GLY A 41 12.79 2.82 8.62
N THR A 42 14.01 2.36 8.89
CA THR A 42 15.20 3.21 8.85
C THR A 42 16.33 2.59 8.03
N THR A 43 17.23 3.43 7.52
CA THR A 43 18.42 2.98 6.81
C THR A 43 19.62 3.88 7.12
N TYR A 44 20.80 3.28 7.11
CA TYR A 44 22.08 3.97 7.09
C TYR A 44 22.58 4.11 5.65
N PRO A 45 23.42 5.13 5.35
CA PRO A 45 24.09 5.20 4.06
C PRO A 45 24.96 3.97 3.81
N LEU A 46 25.16 3.65 2.53
CA LEU A 46 26.06 2.57 2.14
C LEU A 46 27.47 2.84 2.70
N ARG A 47 28.05 1.83 3.36
CA ARG A 47 29.41 1.85 3.94
C ARG A 47 29.59 2.79 5.15
N GLN A 48 28.54 3.07 5.91
CA GLN A 48 28.72 3.79 7.17
C GLN A 48 29.52 2.95 8.18
N PRO A 49 30.68 3.43 8.69
CA PRO A 49 31.61 2.60 9.45
C PRO A 49 31.19 2.33 10.90
N ASN A 50 30.37 3.22 11.49
CA ASN A 50 30.06 3.21 12.92
C ASN A 50 28.55 3.05 13.20
N ILE A 51 27.86 2.16 12.48
CA ILE A 51 26.42 1.91 12.68
C ILE A 51 26.14 1.19 14.00
N LYS A 52 25.08 1.60 14.71
CA LYS A 52 24.66 1.02 16.00
C LYS A 52 23.50 0.03 15.86
N GLY A 53 23.42 -0.69 14.74
CA GLY A 53 22.31 -1.59 14.42
C GLY A 53 22.40 -2.19 13.01
N PRO A 54 21.32 -2.81 12.51
CA PRO A 54 21.29 -3.32 11.14
C PRO A 54 21.36 -2.15 10.12
N PRO A 55 21.99 -2.36 8.95
CA PRO A 55 22.10 -1.32 7.90
C PRO A 55 20.75 -0.77 7.46
N SER A 56 19.73 -1.62 7.46
CA SER A 56 18.33 -1.26 7.23
C SER A 56 17.45 -2.02 8.21
N SER A 57 16.45 -1.33 8.73
CA SER A 57 15.43 -1.90 9.61
C SER A 57 14.06 -1.63 9.00
N LEU A 58 13.24 -2.66 8.84
CA LEU A 58 11.84 -2.56 8.42
C LEU A 58 10.98 -2.89 9.63
N THR A 59 10.26 -1.90 10.15
CA THR A 59 9.53 -1.99 11.41
C THR A 59 8.03 -1.97 11.23
N ALA A 60 7.54 -1.51 10.09
CA ALA A 60 6.11 -1.40 9.84
C ALA A 60 5.76 -1.44 8.35
N THR A 61 4.46 -1.27 8.09
CA THR A 61 3.88 -1.16 6.75
C THR A 61 3.32 0.24 6.56
N GLY A 62 3.43 0.76 5.34
CA GLY A 62 2.67 1.90 4.88
C GLY A 62 2.08 1.60 3.51
N PHE A 63 1.32 2.56 2.97
CA PHE A 63 0.85 2.48 1.59
C PHE A 63 0.91 3.85 0.90
N VAL A 64 1.22 3.80 -0.38
CA VAL A 64 1.38 4.96 -1.23
C VAL A 64 0.01 5.52 -1.61
N VAL A 65 -0.14 6.84 -1.61
CA VAL A 65 -1.38 7.56 -1.93
C VAL A 65 -1.14 8.75 -2.85
N GLY A 66 -2.23 9.27 -3.43
CA GLY A 66 -2.21 10.54 -4.15
C GLY A 66 -1.32 10.53 -5.38
N ASP A 67 -0.28 11.34 -5.35
CA ASP A 67 0.68 11.55 -6.45
C ASP A 67 1.74 10.45 -6.58
N GLY A 68 1.74 9.44 -5.70
CA GLY A 68 2.74 8.38 -5.71
C GLY A 68 4.00 8.69 -4.90
N LEU A 69 4.11 9.90 -4.35
CA LEU A 69 5.23 10.34 -3.51
C LEU A 69 4.87 10.41 -2.02
N HIS A 70 3.59 10.30 -1.70
CA HIS A 70 3.08 10.31 -0.34
C HIS A 70 2.77 8.92 0.18
N ILE A 71 3.15 8.65 1.44
CA ILE A 71 2.90 7.39 2.12
C ILE A 71 2.13 7.65 3.41
N ILE A 72 1.08 6.88 3.63
CA ILE A 72 0.36 6.84 4.90
C ILE A 72 0.84 5.63 5.71
N THR A 73 1.10 5.86 7.00
CA THR A 73 1.42 4.83 8.00
C THR A 73 0.86 5.25 9.36
N ASN A 74 1.01 4.40 10.37
CA ASN A 74 0.71 4.75 11.75
C ASN A 74 1.73 5.74 12.34
N ALA A 75 1.29 6.63 13.24
CA ALA A 75 2.18 7.60 13.89
C ALA A 75 3.17 6.93 14.85
N HIS A 76 2.77 5.88 15.56
CA HIS A 76 3.63 5.17 16.51
C HIS A 76 4.84 4.47 15.86
N VAL A 77 4.81 4.31 14.53
CA VAL A 77 5.91 3.73 13.74
C VAL A 77 7.08 4.70 13.62
N ILE A 78 6.82 6.01 13.70
CA ILE A 78 7.85 7.02 13.46
C ILE A 78 8.86 6.99 14.61
N PRO A 79 10.15 6.75 14.32
CA PRO A 79 11.16 6.63 15.37
C PRO A 79 11.32 7.96 16.10
N GLN A 80 11.26 7.92 17.43
CA GLN A 80 11.49 9.12 18.26
C GLN A 80 12.94 9.60 18.21
N LYS A 81 13.88 8.72 17.86
CA LYS A 81 15.31 9.00 17.76
C LYS A 81 15.90 8.30 16.54
N LEU A 82 16.70 9.04 15.79
CA LEU A 82 17.56 8.54 14.72
C LEU A 82 19.02 8.74 15.13
N ASP A 83 19.90 7.83 14.75
CA ASP A 83 21.35 7.97 14.88
C ASP A 83 21.88 8.97 13.82
N THR A 84 21.55 10.24 14.01
CA THR A 84 21.85 11.34 13.08
C THR A 84 23.36 11.56 12.92
N ASP A 85 24.16 11.28 13.95
CA ASP A 85 25.63 11.29 13.89
C ASP A 85 26.16 10.33 12.81
N ASN A 86 25.40 9.27 12.52
CA ASN A 86 25.72 8.27 11.51
C ASN A 86 24.81 8.35 10.28
N LEU A 87 24.11 9.47 10.10
CA LEU A 87 23.22 9.73 8.96
C LEU A 87 22.11 8.69 8.81
N GLN A 88 21.65 8.08 9.91
CA GLN A 88 20.47 7.23 9.88
C GLN A 88 19.24 8.05 9.48
N THR A 89 18.47 7.56 8.52
CA THR A 89 17.27 8.25 8.01
C THR A 89 16.05 7.33 8.06
N LEU A 90 14.87 7.94 8.07
CA LEU A 90 13.61 7.24 7.79
C LEU A 90 13.62 6.81 6.32
N ALA A 91 13.14 5.60 6.04
CA ALA A 91 13.11 5.04 4.69
C ALA A 91 11.82 4.27 4.40
N ILE A 92 11.38 4.36 3.15
CA ILE A 92 10.34 3.55 2.56
C ILE A 92 10.96 2.46 1.69
N PHE A 93 10.60 1.21 1.93
CA PHE A 93 11.09 0.05 1.19
C PHE A 93 10.03 -0.41 0.20
N SER A 94 10.36 -0.36 -1.10
CA SER A 94 9.48 -0.81 -2.20
C SER A 94 10.11 -1.99 -2.94
N GLY A 95 9.28 -2.80 -3.59
CA GLY A 95 9.74 -4.00 -4.30
C GLY A 95 9.84 -5.22 -3.38
N ARG A 96 10.27 -6.37 -3.94
CA ARG A 96 10.35 -7.66 -3.21
C ARG A 96 11.57 -8.46 -3.60
N GLY A 97 12.00 -9.36 -2.71
CA GLY A 97 13.16 -10.22 -2.93
C GLY A 97 14.39 -9.41 -3.30
N ASN A 98 14.99 -9.72 -4.45
CA ASN A 98 16.22 -9.05 -4.90
C ASN A 98 15.98 -7.64 -5.50
N SER A 99 14.73 -7.18 -5.58
CA SER A 99 14.36 -5.89 -6.19
C SER A 99 13.98 -4.81 -5.17
N VAL A 100 14.28 -5.04 -3.88
CA VAL A 100 13.97 -4.07 -2.82
C VAL A 100 14.80 -2.81 -3.00
N ARG A 101 14.12 -1.67 -3.01
CA ARG A 101 14.72 -0.33 -3.06
C ARG A 101 14.31 0.46 -1.84
N ALA A 102 15.27 1.12 -1.20
CA ALA A 102 15.05 2.05 -0.11
C ALA A 102 14.95 3.48 -0.64
N HIS A 103 13.91 4.20 -0.25
CA HIS A 103 13.68 5.59 -0.56
C HIS A 103 13.77 6.40 0.73
N PRO A 104 14.74 7.31 0.88
CA PRO A 104 14.78 8.23 2.01
C PRO A 104 13.46 9.00 2.09
N ALA A 105 12.94 9.15 3.30
CA ALA A 105 11.63 9.75 3.54
C ALA A 105 11.67 10.81 4.62
N GLN A 106 10.74 11.75 4.52
CA GLN A 106 10.55 12.81 5.49
C GLN A 106 9.12 12.77 6.03
N VAL A 107 8.95 13.24 7.26
CA VAL A 107 7.63 13.38 7.88
C VAL A 107 7.02 14.69 7.39
N VAL A 108 5.88 14.61 6.71
CA VAL A 108 5.09 15.79 6.30
C VAL A 108 4.18 16.23 7.45
N LYS A 109 3.47 15.26 8.04
CA LYS A 109 2.52 15.53 9.13
C LYS A 109 2.35 14.30 10.01
N ILE A 110 2.15 14.54 11.31
CA ILE A 110 1.75 13.52 12.28
C ILE A 110 0.45 13.99 12.94
N ASP A 111 -0.51 13.08 13.02
CA ASP A 111 -1.70 13.18 13.83
C ASP A 111 -1.62 12.09 14.91
N GLN A 112 -1.19 12.49 16.11
CA GLN A 112 -0.99 11.56 17.22
C GLN A 112 -2.31 11.05 17.80
N GLU A 113 -3.37 11.84 17.73
CA GLU A 113 -4.68 11.47 18.28
C GLU A 113 -5.31 10.31 17.51
N HIS A 114 -5.12 10.30 16.19
CA HIS A 114 -5.66 9.26 15.30
C HIS A 114 -4.61 8.19 14.92
N ASP A 115 -3.41 8.26 15.49
CA ASP A 115 -2.26 7.40 15.16
C ASP A 115 -1.94 7.37 13.65
N LEU A 116 -1.90 8.53 12.99
CA LEU A 116 -1.59 8.66 11.56
C LEU A 116 -0.33 9.48 11.30
N ALA A 117 0.46 9.06 10.32
CA ALA A 117 1.57 9.84 9.79
C ALA A 117 1.52 9.87 8.25
N LEU A 118 1.74 11.06 7.71
CA LEU A 118 1.97 11.30 6.29
C LEU A 118 3.47 11.51 6.07
N LEU A 119 4.03 10.67 5.21
CA LEU A 119 5.42 10.71 4.82
C LEU A 119 5.55 11.08 3.34
N GLU A 120 6.69 11.65 2.97
CA GLU A 120 7.01 12.00 1.58
C GLU A 120 8.37 11.40 1.20
N ILE A 121 8.43 10.82 0.00
CA ILE A 121 9.66 10.39 -0.66
C ILE A 121 9.96 11.33 -1.84
N GLN A 122 11.22 11.32 -2.29
CA GLN A 122 11.64 12.05 -3.49
C GLN A 122 11.99 11.07 -4.62
N GLY A 123 11.90 11.55 -5.86
CA GLY A 123 12.28 10.79 -7.05
C GLY A 123 11.06 10.29 -7.83
N GLU A 124 11.15 9.05 -8.32
CA GLU A 124 10.11 8.47 -9.17
C GLU A 124 8.88 8.08 -8.35
N PRO A 125 7.67 8.50 -8.77
CA PRO A 125 6.42 8.10 -8.11
C PRO A 125 6.24 6.58 -8.06
N LEU A 126 5.75 6.10 -6.93
CA LEU A 126 5.33 4.72 -6.75
C LEU A 126 3.85 4.56 -7.13
N PRO A 127 3.38 3.34 -7.47
CA PRO A 127 1.96 3.08 -7.68
C PRO A 127 1.16 3.47 -6.43
N ALA A 128 0.16 4.33 -6.59
CA ALA A 128 -0.67 4.81 -5.49
C ALA A 128 -1.97 4.02 -5.36
N LEU A 129 -2.41 3.81 -4.13
CA LEU A 129 -3.75 3.29 -3.85
C LEU A 129 -4.80 4.37 -3.99
N VAL A 130 -5.96 3.97 -4.51
CA VAL A 130 -7.19 4.76 -4.46
C VAL A 130 -7.87 4.47 -3.13
N LEU A 131 -8.10 5.51 -2.33
CA LEU A 131 -8.82 5.40 -1.07
C LEU A 131 -10.33 5.28 -1.32
N GLY A 132 -10.94 4.25 -0.73
CA GLY A 132 -12.39 4.09 -0.72
C GLY A 132 -13.06 4.96 0.34
N GLY A 133 -14.35 5.26 0.15
CA GLY A 133 -15.16 5.99 1.12
C GLY A 133 -15.60 5.09 2.28
N SER A 134 -15.21 5.43 3.51
CA SER A 134 -15.53 4.66 4.72
C SER A 134 -17.03 4.55 5.00
N ALA A 135 -17.83 5.55 4.62
CA ALA A 135 -19.28 5.56 4.78
C ALA A 135 -20.01 4.45 4.00
N SER A 136 -19.34 3.81 3.03
CA SER A 136 -19.90 2.72 2.23
C SER A 136 -19.69 1.32 2.83
N VAL A 137 -18.87 1.21 3.89
CA VAL A 137 -18.56 -0.05 4.56
C VAL A 137 -19.75 -0.51 5.38
N ARG A 138 -20.08 -1.81 5.32
CA ARG A 138 -21.22 -2.41 6.03
C ARG A 138 -20.79 -3.53 6.96
N GLU A 139 -21.55 -3.75 8.02
CA GLU A 139 -21.39 -4.90 8.90
C GLU A 139 -21.48 -6.22 8.11
N GLY A 140 -20.64 -7.19 8.48
CA GLY A 140 -20.54 -8.48 7.77
C GLY A 140 -19.74 -8.45 6.45
N GLN A 141 -19.22 -7.28 6.03
CA GLN A 141 -18.34 -7.19 4.87
C GLN A 141 -17.00 -7.88 5.13
N LYS A 142 -16.51 -8.63 4.13
CA LYS A 142 -15.17 -9.24 4.18
C LYS A 142 -14.10 -8.15 4.09
N VAL A 143 -13.10 -8.24 4.97
CA VAL A 143 -11.92 -7.36 4.99
C VAL A 143 -10.67 -8.24 4.93
N ALA A 144 -9.64 -7.75 4.25
CA ALA A 144 -8.33 -8.37 4.22
C ALA A 144 -7.28 -7.35 4.68
N PHE A 145 -6.28 -7.83 5.42
CA PHE A 145 -5.13 -7.05 5.83
C PHE A 145 -3.90 -7.53 5.06
N THR A 146 -3.06 -6.59 4.63
CA THR A 146 -1.82 -6.89 3.92
C THR A 146 -0.71 -5.94 4.37
N GLY A 147 0.53 -6.37 4.23
CA GLY A 147 1.70 -5.65 4.73
C GLY A 147 2.86 -6.58 5.05
N PHE A 148 3.73 -6.12 5.95
CA PHE A 148 4.98 -6.75 6.37
C PHE A 148 4.92 -7.14 7.86
N PRO A 149 4.07 -8.10 8.28
CA PRO A 149 3.81 -8.38 9.70
C PRO A 149 5.04 -8.89 10.47
N ILE A 150 6.01 -9.49 9.79
CA ILE A 150 7.30 -9.92 10.38
C ILE A 150 8.49 -9.35 9.61
N GLY A 151 8.35 -8.13 9.12
CA GLY A 151 9.40 -7.44 8.39
C GLY A 151 9.63 -8.03 6.98
N ALA A 152 10.89 -8.04 6.55
CA ALA A 152 11.29 -8.49 5.21
C ALA A 152 11.16 -10.01 4.96
N VAL A 153 10.81 -10.80 5.97
CA VAL A 153 10.67 -12.27 5.85
C VAL A 153 9.36 -12.66 5.17
N LEU A 154 8.29 -11.91 5.43
CA LEU A 154 6.96 -12.10 4.84
C LEU A 154 6.36 -10.74 4.52
N GLY A 155 6.27 -10.41 3.22
CA GLY A 155 5.60 -9.22 2.71
C GLY A 155 5.92 -8.90 1.26
#